data_AF-A0A3C1JLM5-F1
#
_entry.id   AF-A0A3C1JLM5-F1
#
_cell.length_a   1.000
_cell.length_b   1.000
_cell.length_c   1.000
_cell.angle_alpha   90.00
_cell.angle_beta   90.00
_cell.angle_gamma   90.00
#
_symmetry.space_group_name_H-M   'P 1'
#
loop_
_entity.id
_entity.type
_entity.pdbx_description
1 polymer ?
#
loop_
_entity_poly.entity_id
_entity_poly.type
_entity_poly.pdbx_seq_one_letter_code
_entity_poly.pdbx_strand_id
1 'polypeptide(L)' 'EVKAKYAFAEKLKVTFEVLKPRPVTPFYGQMSANVIQPVFGKVTTKAITPEEGIKEMADGMRKIMKG' A
#
# COMPACT_ATOMS: atom_id res chain seq x y z
N GLU A 1 -12.04 -5.83 -32.05
CA GLU A 1 -10.57 -5.72 -31.88
C GLU A 1 -10.11 -5.41 -30.45
N VAL A 2 -10.58 -4.34 -29.80
CA VAL A 2 -10.11 -3.91 -28.47
C VAL A 2 -10.27 -5.00 -27.39
N LYS A 3 -11.45 -5.64 -27.29
CA LYS A 3 -11.68 -6.70 -26.29
C LYS A 3 -10.75 -7.92 -26.42
N ALA A 4 -10.34 -8.26 -27.65
CA ALA A 4 -9.42 -9.37 -27.90
C ALA A 4 -7.97 -9.02 -27.47
N LYS A 5 -7.55 -7.76 -27.65
CA LYS A 5 -6.23 -7.26 -27.22
C LYS A 5 -6.14 -7.11 -25.69
N TYR A 6 -7.27 -6.87 -25.01
CA TYR A 6 -7.33 -6.64 -23.57
C TYR A 6 -8.17 -7.70 -22.83
N ALA A 7 -8.02 -8.97 -23.19
CA ALA A 7 -8.76 -10.07 -22.56
C ALA A 7 -8.54 -10.16 -21.03
N PHE A 8 -7.43 -9.62 -20.51
CA PHE A 8 -7.15 -9.53 -19.07
C PHE A 8 -8.02 -8.49 -18.34
N ALA A 9 -8.55 -7.48 -19.04
CA ALA A 9 -9.35 -6.42 -18.43
C ALA A 9 -10.64 -6.98 -17.80
N GLU A 10 -11.26 -7.98 -18.44
CA GLU A 10 -12.44 -8.66 -17.89
C GLU A 10 -12.11 -9.39 -16.58
N LYS A 11 -10.91 -9.98 -16.49
CA LYS A 11 -10.43 -10.65 -15.26
C LYS A 11 -10.11 -9.67 -14.14
N LEU A 12 -9.72 -8.43 -14.47
CA LEU A 12 -9.45 -7.38 -13.48
C LEU A 12 -10.72 -6.70 -12.96
N LYS A 13 -11.86 -6.87 -13.62
CA LYS A 13 -13.13 -6.23 -13.24
C LYS A 13 -13.54 -6.55 -11.81
N VAL A 14 -13.42 -7.81 -11.40
CA VAL A 14 -13.70 -8.26 -10.02
C VAL A 14 -12.80 -7.56 -8.99
N THR A 15 -11.58 -7.19 -9.37
CA THR A 15 -10.66 -6.47 -8.49
C THR A 15 -11.20 -5.07 -8.19
N PHE A 16 -11.78 -4.39 -9.17
CA PHE A 16 -12.37 -3.06 -8.97
C PHE A 16 -13.62 -3.06 -8.10
N GLU A 17 -14.37 -4.17 -8.07
CA GLU A 17 -15.56 -4.30 -7.21
C GLU A 17 -15.20 -4.49 -5.72
N VAL A 18 -14.02 -5.04 -5.43
CA VAL A 18 -13.58 -5.34 -4.05
C VAL A 18 -12.55 -4.34 -3.52
N LEU A 19 -11.89 -3.58 -4.41
CA LEU A 19 -10.89 -2.58 -4.01
C LEU A 19 -11.54 -1.45 -3.20
N LYS A 20 -11.01 -1.23 -2.00
CA LYS A 20 -11.35 -0.03 -1.24
C LYS A 20 -10.71 1.19 -1.91
N PRO A 21 -11.41 2.34 -1.93
CA PRO A 21 -10.82 3.58 -2.41
C PRO A 21 -9.52 3.86 -1.65
N ARG A 22 -8.46 4.16 -2.39
CA ARG A 22 -7.19 4.58 -1.78
C ARG A 22 -7.44 5.92 -1.09
N PRO A 23 -7.04 6.10 0.18
CA PRO A 23 -7.10 7.41 0.81
C PRO A 23 -6.15 8.35 0.07
N VAL A 24 -6.72 9.38 -0.56
CA VAL A 24 -5.95 10.42 -1.24
C VAL A 24 -5.56 11.46 -0.19
N THR A 25 -4.50 11.17 0.56
CA THR A 25 -3.93 12.14 1.51
C THR A 25 -2.84 12.94 0.81
N PRO A 26 -2.71 14.26 1.08
CA PRO A 26 -1.61 15.08 0.52
C PRO A 26 -0.22 14.49 0.83
N PHE A 27 -0.11 13.74 1.93
CA PHE A 27 1.14 13.19 2.43
C PHE A 27 1.40 11.75 1.98
N TYR A 28 0.57 11.15 1.10
CA TYR A 28 0.71 9.74 0.72
C TYR A 28 2.10 9.42 0.13
N GLY A 29 2.67 10.34 -0.67
CA GLY A 29 4.03 10.18 -1.20
C GLY A 29 5.08 10.05 -0.09
N GLN A 30 4.99 10.91 0.94
CA GLN A 30 5.87 10.84 2.11
C GLN A 30 5.62 9.59 2.95
N MET A 31 4.36 9.20 3.17
CA MET A 31 4.02 7.97 3.88
C MET A 31 4.60 6.74 3.19
N SER A 32 4.48 6.67 1.87
CA SER A 32 5.01 5.57 1.07
C SER A 32 6.54 5.46 1.19
N ALA A 33 7.24 6.58 0.94
CA ALA A 33 8.70 6.61 0.90
C ALA A 33 9.34 6.41 2.29
N ASN A 34 8.79 7.05 3.33
CA ASN A 34 9.45 7.15 4.63
C ASN A 34 8.96 6.11 5.64
N VAL A 35 7.84 5.44 5.37
CA VAL A 35 7.21 4.51 6.33
C VAL A 35 6.90 3.16 5.70
N ILE A 36 6.09 3.13 4.64
CA ILE A 36 5.58 1.86 4.09
C ILE A 36 6.71 1.04 3.48
N GLN A 37 7.50 1.61 2.56
CA GLN A 37 8.57 0.88 1.87
C GLN A 37 9.68 0.39 2.83
N PRO A 38 10.20 1.21 3.76
CA PRO A 38 11.21 0.76 4.71
C PRO A 38 10.72 -0.37 5.63
N VAL A 39 9.52 -0.23 6.19
CA VAL A 39 8.97 -1.25 7.10
C VAL A 39 8.68 -2.55 6.36
N PHE A 40 8.13 -2.47 5.15
CA PHE A 40 7.94 -3.64 4.31
C PHE A 40 9.26 -4.37 4.01
N GLY A 41 10.35 -3.62 3.74
CA GLY A 41 11.69 -4.18 3.60
C GLY A 41 12.15 -4.94 4.85
N LYS A 42 11.93 -4.39 6.05
CA LYS A 42 12.28 -5.06 7.31
C LYS A 42 11.49 -6.35 7.54
N VAL A 43 10.19 -6.34 7.24
CA VAL A 43 9.33 -7.53 7.40
C VAL A 43 9.73 -8.63 6.41
N THR A 44 9.94 -8.29 5.13
CA THR A 44 10.30 -9.27 4.09
C THR A 44 11.69 -9.87 4.30
N THR A 45 12.62 -9.10 4.85
CA THR A 45 13.95 -9.58 5.27
C THR A 45 13.94 -10.29 6.63
N LYS A 46 12.77 -10.39 7.29
CA LYS A 46 12.58 -10.97 8.63
C LYS A 46 13.39 -10.29 9.73
N ALA A 47 13.79 -9.04 9.53
CA ALA A 47 14.44 -8.22 10.55
C ALA A 47 13.46 -7.87 11.70
N ILE A 48 12.17 -7.82 11.40
CA ILE A 48 11.06 -7.67 12.34
C ILE A 48 9.91 -8.60 11.96
N THR A 49 9.04 -8.90 12.91
CA THR A 49 7.80 -9.65 12.67
C THR A 49 6.76 -8.80 11.93
N PRO A 50 5.78 -9.43 11.25
CA PRO A 50 4.66 -8.69 10.65
C PRO A 50 3.90 -7.81 11.64
N GLU A 51 3.70 -8.29 12.88
CA GLU A 51 3.01 -7.56 13.94
C GLU A 51 3.78 -6.31 14.37
N GLU A 52 5.11 -6.42 14.51
CA GLU A 52 6.00 -5.29 14.79
C GLU A 52 6.01 -4.29 13.62
N GLY A 53 6.02 -4.79 12.38
CA GLY A 53 5.93 -3.95 11.19
C GLY A 53 4.61 -3.18 11.11
N ILE A 54 3.48 -3.79 11.46
CA ILE A 54 2.19 -3.11 11.51
C ILE A 54 2.22 -1.97 12.53
N LYS A 55 2.80 -2.20 13.71
CA LYS A 55 2.95 -1.19 14.75
C LYS A 55 3.85 -0.03 14.30
N GLU A 56 5.02 -0.35 13.74
CA GLU A 56 5.98 0.65 13.23
C GLU A 56 5.38 1.51 12.12
N MET A 57 4.63 0.89 11.19
CA MET A 57 3.89 1.62 10.15
C MET A 57 2.85 2.57 10.75
N ALA A 58 2.04 2.11 11.69
CA ALA A 58 1.00 2.95 12.31
C ALA A 58 1.60 4.17 13.02
N ASP A 59 2.71 3.99 13.74
CA ASP A 59 3.39 5.07 14.45
C ASP A 59 4.06 6.05 13.48
N GLY A 60 4.67 5.56 12.40
CA GLY A 60 5.24 6.39 11.33
C GLY A 60 4.19 7.23 10.62
N MET A 61 3.05 6.64 10.28
CA MET A 61 1.93 7.36 9.65
C MET A 61 1.38 8.47 10.55
N ARG A 62 1.20 8.20 11.85
CA ARG A 62 0.75 9.22 12.81
C ARG A 62 1.69 10.40 12.93
N LYS A 63 3.01 10.17 12.85
CA LYS A 63 4.01 11.25 12.89
C LYS A 63 3.89 12.16 11.68
N ILE A 64 3.73 11.60 10.49
CA ILE A 64 3.55 12.37 9.25
C ILE A 64 2.26 13.19 9.29
N MET A 65 1.17 12.62 9.84
CA MET A 65 -0.12 13.32 9.92
C MET A 65 -0.18 14.43 10.99
N LYS A 66 0.76 14.45 11.94
CA LYS A 66 0.84 15.47 13.00
C LYS A 66 1.88 16.56 12.71
N GLY A 67 2.69 16.37 11.66
CA GLY A 67 3.70 17.33 11.21
C GLY A 67 3.14 18.39 10.27
#